data_AF-A0A2H6F8P3-F1
#
_entry.id   AF-A0A2H6F8P3-F1
#
_cell.length_a   1.000
_cell.length_b   1.000
_cell.length_c   1.000
_cell.angle_alpha   90.00
_cell.angle_beta   90.00
_cell.angle_gamma   90.00
#
_symmetry.space_group_name_H-M   'P 1'
#
loop_
_entity.id
_entity.type
_entity.pdbx_description
1 polymer ?
#
loop_
_entity_poly.entity_id
_entity_poly.type
_entity_poly.pdbx_seq_one_letter_code
_entity_poly.pdbx_strand_id
1 'polypeptide(L)'
;MKIVKSIKSFLEEISGRYSDKTVQKYDTVLDLFSDYLLSYGEISYKEDKGGEFILTADTKELEFGHAGSFLDWFLIRKVMGPPWVLKAAPDIIKKYFEWLDHKELLAEGVMKEVAEITRQTAKDLPRVEKASGLFYKLCRSNSLKFMQVEFDDDNYMEGYGEVTGIIEDKLYLDYEGEKIGPIRITKEIAKYLGKGDTVNLVVGRKGKRWFPLEVGNVYPG
;
A
#
# COMPACT_ATOMS: atom_id res chain seq x y z
N MET A 1 7.80 11.99 -24.12
CA MET A 1 8.36 13.04 -23.24
C MET A 1 8.97 12.29 -22.07
N LYS A 2 10.15 12.68 -21.56
CA LYS A 2 10.74 12.00 -20.40
C LYS A 2 9.85 12.15 -19.16
N ILE A 3 9.68 11.09 -18.37
CA ILE A 3 8.81 11.06 -17.19
C ILE A 3 9.19 12.17 -16.19
N VAL A 4 10.49 12.33 -15.91
CA VAL A 4 10.98 13.39 -15.02
C VAL A 4 10.58 14.80 -15.51
N LYS A 5 10.56 15.00 -16.83
CA LYS A 5 10.16 16.29 -17.43
C LYS A 5 8.64 16.47 -17.39
N SER A 6 7.85 15.41 -17.56
CA SER A 6 6.40 15.50 -17.50
C SER A 6 5.90 15.77 -16.08
N ILE A 7 6.52 15.20 -15.05
CA ILE A 7 6.20 15.50 -13.65
C ILE A 7 6.40 16.98 -13.36
N LYS A 8 7.55 17.55 -13.73
CA LYS A 8 7.83 18.99 -13.58
C LYS A 8 6.81 19.86 -14.32
N SER A 9 6.55 19.53 -15.58
CA SER A 9 5.55 20.25 -16.41
C SER A 9 4.15 20.20 -15.80
N PHE A 10 3.77 19.05 -15.24
CA PHE A 10 2.48 18.88 -14.57
C PHE A 10 2.41 19.72 -13.29
N LEU A 11 3.44 19.68 -12.44
CA LEU A 11 3.53 20.47 -11.22
C LEU A 11 3.49 21.98 -11.50
N GLU A 12 4.19 22.44 -12.55
CA GLU A 12 4.14 23.83 -13.02
C GLU A 12 2.72 24.24 -13.44
N GLU A 13 2.02 23.39 -14.22
CA GLU A 13 0.65 23.70 -14.68
C GLU A 13 -0.34 23.79 -13.51
N ILE A 14 -0.23 22.89 -12.52
CA ILE A 14 -1.14 22.89 -11.37
C ILE A 14 -0.82 24.02 -10.37
N SER A 15 0.42 24.51 -10.34
CA SER A 15 0.83 25.62 -9.47
C SER A 15 0.11 26.94 -9.80
N GLY A 16 -0.30 27.13 -11.06
CA GLY A 16 -1.16 28.26 -11.45
C GLY A 16 -2.61 28.14 -10.99
N ARG A 17 -3.02 26.99 -10.43
CA ARG A 17 -4.44 26.68 -10.12
C ARG A 17 -4.68 26.30 -8.65
N TYR A 18 -3.68 25.77 -7.96
CA TYR A 18 -3.80 25.33 -6.57
C TYR A 18 -2.82 26.06 -5.65
N SER A 19 -3.14 26.10 -4.36
CA SER A 19 -2.23 26.61 -3.32
C SER A 19 -0.94 25.78 -3.23
N ASP A 20 0.15 26.39 -2.81
CA ASP A 20 1.46 25.75 -2.56
C ASP A 20 1.36 24.46 -1.73
N LYS A 21 0.54 24.47 -0.67
CA LYS A 21 0.32 23.29 0.18
C LYS A 21 -0.26 22.10 -0.59
N THR A 22 -1.09 22.36 -1.58
CA THR A 22 -1.65 21.31 -2.44
C THR A 22 -0.61 20.85 -3.44
N VAL A 23 0.11 21.76 -4.09
CA VAL A 23 1.21 21.41 -5.00
C VAL A 23 2.25 20.54 -4.30
N GLN A 24 2.64 20.89 -3.07
CA GLN A 24 3.59 20.12 -2.28
C GLN A 24 3.12 18.67 -2.02
N LYS A 25 1.81 18.44 -1.87
CA LYS A 25 1.28 17.07 -1.74
C LYS A 25 1.40 16.29 -3.05
N TYR A 26 1.18 16.93 -4.18
CA TYR A 26 1.35 16.31 -5.49
C TYR A 26 2.81 15.96 -5.71
N ASP A 27 3.70 16.91 -5.46
CA ASP A 27 5.15 16.77 -5.53
C ASP A 27 5.61 15.56 -4.69
N THR A 28 5.24 15.52 -3.41
CA THR A 28 5.57 14.39 -2.51
C THR A 28 5.15 13.03 -3.08
N VAL A 29 3.94 12.91 -3.63
CA VAL A 29 3.46 11.63 -4.18
C VAL A 29 4.15 11.27 -5.49
N LEU A 30 4.40 12.26 -6.37
CA LEU A 30 5.04 12.03 -7.66
C LEU A 30 6.55 11.76 -7.53
N ASP A 31 7.19 12.30 -6.51
CA ASP A 31 8.55 11.95 -6.12
C ASP A 31 8.61 10.48 -5.67
N LEU A 32 7.72 10.07 -4.76
CA LEU A 32 7.61 8.66 -4.36
C LEU A 32 7.33 7.72 -5.55
N PHE A 33 6.50 8.17 -6.50
CA PHE A 33 6.24 7.42 -7.73
C PHE A 33 7.49 7.31 -8.61
N SER A 34 8.29 8.38 -8.69
CA SER A 34 9.57 8.37 -9.41
C SER A 34 10.58 7.44 -8.75
N ASP A 35 10.68 7.45 -7.42
CA ASP A 35 11.53 6.55 -6.64
C ASP A 35 11.13 5.08 -6.86
N TYR A 36 9.82 4.81 -6.86
CA TYR A 36 9.28 3.50 -7.22
C TYR A 36 9.68 3.09 -8.63
N LEU A 37 9.47 3.94 -9.62
CA LEU A 37 9.79 3.64 -11.02
C LEU A 37 11.28 3.31 -11.20
N LEU A 38 12.14 4.10 -10.56
CA LEU A 38 13.58 3.93 -10.63
C LEU A 38 14.06 2.62 -9.98
N SER A 39 13.44 2.23 -8.87
CA SER A 39 13.92 1.12 -8.03
C SER A 39 13.22 -0.22 -8.32
N TYR A 40 11.97 -0.18 -8.78
CA TYR A 40 11.07 -1.33 -8.87
C TYR A 40 10.21 -1.35 -10.14
N GLY A 41 10.21 -0.28 -10.94
CA GLY A 41 9.25 -0.10 -12.03
C GLY A 41 9.59 -0.85 -13.31
N GLU A 42 10.69 -1.58 -13.39
CA GLU A 42 11.13 -2.30 -14.61
C GLU A 42 11.05 -1.44 -15.89
N ILE A 43 11.40 -0.16 -15.76
CA ILE A 43 11.29 0.85 -16.82
C ILE A 43 12.68 1.38 -17.19
N SER A 44 12.82 2.05 -18.34
CA SER A 44 14.13 2.55 -18.77
C SER A 44 14.79 3.51 -17.77
N TYR A 45 15.99 3.15 -17.33
CA TYR A 45 16.88 3.99 -16.52
C TYR A 45 18.32 3.88 -17.04
N LYS A 46 19.21 4.73 -16.53
CA LYS A 46 20.67 4.61 -16.72
C LYS A 46 21.39 4.83 -15.41
N GLU A 47 22.52 4.18 -15.22
CA GLU A 47 23.49 4.53 -14.19
C GLU A 47 24.42 5.61 -14.75
N ASP A 48 24.66 6.66 -13.99
CA ASP A 48 25.60 7.71 -14.35
C ASP A 48 27.05 7.33 -13.95
N LYS A 49 28.02 8.21 -14.25
CA LYS A 49 29.43 7.93 -13.94
C LYS A 49 29.74 7.90 -12.44
N GLY A 50 28.84 8.42 -11.59
CA GLY A 50 28.95 8.42 -10.14
C GLY A 50 28.25 7.23 -9.47
N GLY A 51 27.60 6.36 -10.24
CA GLY A 51 26.82 5.24 -9.72
C GLY A 51 25.38 5.62 -9.34
N GLU A 52 24.91 6.81 -9.72
CA GLU A 52 23.54 7.24 -9.48
C GLU A 52 22.63 6.77 -10.62
N PHE A 53 21.50 6.16 -10.25
CA PHE A 53 20.47 5.76 -11.22
C PHE A 53 19.60 6.96 -11.60
N ILE A 54 19.39 7.15 -12.89
CA ILE A 54 18.60 8.24 -13.47
C ILE A 54 17.50 7.65 -14.33
N LEU A 55 16.25 8.01 -14.04
CA LEU A 55 15.09 7.63 -14.83
C LEU A 55 15.19 8.27 -16.24
N THR A 56 15.30 7.43 -17.27
CA THR A 56 15.42 7.87 -18.68
C THR A 56 14.20 7.51 -19.50
N ALA A 57 13.20 6.87 -18.90
CA ALA A 57 11.98 6.45 -19.56
C ALA A 57 11.17 7.62 -20.13
N ASP A 58 10.58 7.37 -21.30
CA ASP A 58 9.53 8.20 -21.86
C ASP A 58 8.17 7.84 -21.24
N THR A 59 7.27 8.82 -21.18
CA THR A 59 5.89 8.65 -20.68
C THR A 59 5.09 7.57 -21.41
N LYS A 60 5.50 7.19 -22.63
CA LYS A 60 4.88 6.09 -23.39
C LYS A 60 5.26 4.70 -22.87
N GLU A 61 6.30 4.60 -22.06
CA GLU A 61 6.67 3.36 -21.36
C GLU A 61 5.84 3.17 -20.09
N LEU A 62 5.05 4.16 -19.67
CA LEU A 62 4.17 4.00 -18.51
C LEU A 62 3.00 3.07 -18.85
N GLU A 63 2.92 1.98 -18.11
CA GLU A 63 1.81 1.04 -18.13
C GLU A 63 0.94 1.19 -16.87
N PHE A 64 -0.25 0.59 -16.91
CA PHE A 64 -1.17 0.57 -15.75
C PHE A 64 -0.58 -0.19 -14.57
N GLY A 65 0.26 -1.21 -14.83
CA GLY A 65 0.96 -1.99 -13.82
C GLY A 65 1.88 -1.15 -12.94
N HIS A 66 2.45 -0.06 -13.47
CA HIS A 66 3.25 0.88 -12.67
C HIS A 66 2.39 1.64 -11.66
N ALA A 67 1.20 2.11 -12.06
CA ALA A 67 0.28 2.77 -11.14
C ALA A 67 -0.23 1.81 -10.05
N GLY A 68 -0.61 0.59 -10.44
CA GLY A 68 -1.08 -0.43 -9.49
C GLY A 68 -0.01 -0.86 -8.50
N SER A 69 1.17 -1.24 -8.98
CA SER A 69 2.28 -1.67 -8.12
C SER A 69 2.79 -0.55 -7.21
N PHE A 70 2.78 0.70 -7.68
CA PHE A 70 3.06 1.84 -6.81
C PHE A 70 2.07 1.92 -5.65
N LEU A 71 0.77 1.88 -5.96
CA LEU A 71 -0.29 2.11 -4.97
C LEU A 71 -0.46 0.93 -3.99
N ASP A 72 -0.52 -0.31 -4.49
CA ASP A 72 -0.88 -1.48 -3.69
C ASP A 72 0.32 -2.25 -3.13
N TRP A 73 1.51 -2.05 -3.69
CA TRP A 73 2.71 -2.73 -3.23
C TRP A 73 3.72 -1.78 -2.60
N PHE A 74 4.17 -0.77 -3.34
CA PHE A 74 5.27 0.11 -2.90
C PHE A 74 4.86 1.00 -1.73
N LEU A 75 3.73 1.70 -1.84
CA LEU A 75 3.27 2.62 -0.79
C LEU A 75 3.07 1.91 0.55
N ILE A 76 2.48 0.71 0.54
CA ILE A 76 2.24 -0.05 1.77
C ILE A 76 3.55 -0.60 2.35
N ARG A 77 4.48 -1.08 1.50
CA ARG A 77 5.67 -1.83 1.97
C ARG A 77 6.90 -0.97 2.22
N LYS A 78 7.04 0.14 1.51
CA LYS A 78 8.31 0.89 1.42
C LYS A 78 8.21 2.31 1.94
N VAL A 79 7.01 2.86 2.07
CA VAL A 79 6.82 4.27 2.44
C VAL A 79 6.40 4.40 3.89
N MET A 80 7.29 4.98 4.71
CA MET A 80 6.97 5.44 6.05
C MET A 80 6.48 6.89 5.96
N GLY A 81 5.20 7.07 5.65
CA GLY A 81 4.60 8.38 5.42
C GLY A 81 3.47 8.71 6.40
N PRO A 82 3.07 9.98 6.48
CA PRO A 82 1.85 10.35 7.20
C PRO A 82 0.61 9.74 6.50
N PRO A 83 -0.47 9.40 7.24
CA PRO A 83 -1.64 8.70 6.69
C PRO A 83 -2.34 9.40 5.50
N TRP A 84 -2.10 10.70 5.32
CA TRP A 84 -2.66 11.42 4.18
C TRP A 84 -2.06 10.97 2.84
N VAL A 85 -0.83 10.44 2.81
CA VAL A 85 -0.17 9.96 1.57
C VAL A 85 -0.98 8.83 0.96
N LEU A 86 -1.25 7.77 1.74
CA LEU A 86 -2.07 6.63 1.30
C LEU A 86 -3.48 7.04 0.86
N LYS A 87 -4.04 8.06 1.52
CA LYS A 87 -5.37 8.59 1.16
C LYS A 87 -5.36 9.41 -0.13
N ALA A 88 -4.30 10.17 -0.39
CA ALA A 88 -4.24 11.12 -1.50
C ALA A 88 -3.61 10.53 -2.76
N ALA A 89 -2.73 9.54 -2.63
CA ALA A 89 -1.94 9.01 -3.73
C ALA A 89 -2.77 8.48 -4.91
N PRO A 90 -3.86 7.71 -4.72
CA PRO A 90 -4.67 7.24 -5.84
C PRO A 90 -5.23 8.37 -6.71
N ASP A 91 -5.73 9.45 -6.10
CA ASP A 91 -6.28 10.61 -6.82
C ASP A 91 -5.18 11.42 -7.53
N ILE A 92 -4.03 11.59 -6.89
CA ILE A 92 -2.90 12.32 -7.49
C ILE A 92 -2.31 11.55 -8.68
N ILE A 93 -2.11 10.23 -8.53
CA ILE A 93 -1.64 9.36 -9.63
C ILE A 93 -2.63 9.38 -10.78
N LYS A 94 -3.93 9.23 -10.48
CA LYS A 94 -4.98 9.33 -11.49
C LYS A 94 -4.88 10.65 -12.28
N LYS A 95 -4.82 11.78 -11.59
CA LYS A 95 -4.76 13.11 -12.22
C LYS A 95 -3.51 13.33 -13.06
N TYR A 96 -2.38 12.78 -12.62
CA TYR A 96 -1.15 12.83 -13.41
C TYR A 96 -1.28 12.02 -14.71
N PHE A 97 -1.82 10.81 -14.65
CA PHE A 97 -2.08 10.00 -15.83
C PHE A 97 -3.16 10.61 -16.75
N GLU A 98 -4.22 11.20 -16.20
CA GLU A 98 -5.22 11.95 -16.98
C GLU A 98 -4.58 13.13 -17.71
N TRP A 99 -3.68 13.85 -17.05
CA TRP A 99 -2.94 14.94 -17.68
C TRP A 99 -2.04 14.44 -18.81
N LEU A 100 -1.36 13.30 -18.64
CA LEU A 100 -0.56 12.69 -19.71
C LEU A 100 -1.43 12.27 -20.90
N ASP A 101 -2.56 11.64 -20.65
CA ASP A 101 -3.51 11.19 -21.67
C ASP A 101 -4.06 12.37 -22.49
N HIS A 102 -4.50 13.45 -21.81
CA HIS A 102 -4.95 14.68 -22.46
C HIS A 102 -3.88 15.37 -23.32
N LYS A 103 -2.60 15.13 -23.05
CA LYS A 103 -1.47 15.66 -23.83
C LYS A 103 -0.98 14.67 -24.90
N GLU A 104 -1.66 13.54 -25.10
CA GLU A 104 -1.27 12.46 -26.00
C GLU A 104 0.13 11.89 -25.69
N LEU A 105 0.52 11.95 -24.41
CA LEU A 105 1.83 11.51 -23.91
C LEU A 105 1.81 10.08 -23.36
N LEU A 106 0.63 9.50 -23.20
CA LEU A 106 0.42 8.14 -22.70
C LEU A 106 0.19 7.16 -23.87
N ALA A 107 0.52 5.89 -23.69
CA ALA A 107 0.14 4.85 -24.66
C ALA A 107 -1.39 4.62 -24.63
N GLU A 108 -1.95 4.25 -25.78
CA GLU A 108 -3.39 4.03 -25.93
C GLU A 108 -3.90 2.97 -24.95
N GLY A 109 -5.07 3.21 -24.35
CA GLY A 109 -5.72 2.26 -23.43
C GLY A 109 -5.21 2.28 -21.99
N VAL A 110 -4.00 2.77 -21.72
CA VAL A 110 -3.41 2.78 -20.37
C VAL A 110 -4.27 3.55 -19.37
N MET A 111 -4.79 4.73 -19.76
CA MET A 111 -5.59 5.56 -18.85
C MET A 111 -6.85 4.85 -18.35
N LYS A 112 -7.49 4.03 -19.18
CA LYS A 112 -8.71 3.31 -18.79
C LYS A 112 -8.44 2.34 -17.63
N GLU A 113 -7.36 1.59 -17.71
CA GLU A 113 -6.95 0.65 -16.66
C GLU A 113 -6.47 1.39 -15.40
N VAL A 114 -5.71 2.48 -15.57
CA VAL A 114 -5.29 3.33 -14.44
C VAL A 114 -6.49 3.93 -13.70
N ALA A 115 -7.53 4.34 -14.40
CA ALA A 115 -8.75 4.87 -13.79
C ALA A 115 -9.46 3.82 -12.93
N GLU A 116 -9.45 2.54 -13.32
CA GLU A 116 -10.02 1.44 -12.55
C GLU A 116 -9.22 1.19 -11.27
N ILE A 117 -7.91 1.00 -11.41
CA ILE A 117 -7.00 0.72 -10.30
C ILE A 117 -7.01 1.85 -9.27
N THR A 118 -6.88 3.11 -9.71
CA THR A 118 -6.92 4.26 -8.80
C THR A 118 -8.26 4.40 -8.07
N ARG A 119 -9.37 4.00 -8.71
CA ARG A 119 -10.69 3.98 -8.06
C ARG A 119 -10.79 2.90 -6.99
N GLN A 120 -10.22 1.72 -7.23
CA GLN A 120 -10.22 0.62 -6.27
C GLN A 120 -9.33 0.95 -5.07
N THR A 121 -8.07 1.31 -5.33
CA THR A 121 -7.07 1.68 -4.30
C THR A 121 -7.48 2.89 -3.46
N ALA A 122 -8.23 3.84 -4.00
CA ALA A 122 -8.80 4.96 -3.23
C ALA A 122 -9.75 4.51 -2.10
N LYS A 123 -10.37 3.32 -2.22
CA LYS A 123 -11.22 2.72 -1.18
C LYS A 123 -10.39 1.84 -0.24
N ASP A 124 -9.47 1.07 -0.80
CA ASP A 124 -8.75 0.05 -0.06
C ASP A 124 -7.63 0.58 0.80
N LEU A 125 -6.79 1.49 0.30
CA LEU A 125 -5.64 1.99 1.05
C LEU A 125 -6.03 2.63 2.40
N PRO A 126 -7.03 3.52 2.49
CA PRO A 126 -7.46 4.07 3.77
C PRO A 126 -8.01 3.02 4.74
N ARG A 127 -8.65 1.98 4.19
CA ARG A 127 -9.28 0.89 4.95
C ARG A 127 -8.20 -0.01 5.57
N VAL A 128 -7.25 -0.49 4.78
CA VAL A 128 -6.18 -1.37 5.27
C VAL A 128 -5.21 -0.63 6.20
N GLU A 129 -4.92 0.65 5.94
CA GLU A 129 -4.13 1.48 6.85
C GLU A 129 -4.80 1.64 8.23
N LYS A 130 -6.12 1.86 8.23
CA LYS A 130 -6.90 1.93 9.47
C LYS A 130 -6.88 0.60 10.21
N ALA A 131 -6.98 -0.53 9.51
CA ALA A 131 -6.86 -1.86 10.11
C ALA A 131 -5.46 -2.08 10.72
N SER A 132 -4.39 -1.78 9.99
CA SER A 132 -2.99 -1.86 10.47
C SER A 132 -2.79 -1.07 11.77
N GLY A 133 -3.24 0.19 11.80
CA GLY A 133 -3.11 1.03 13.00
C GLY A 133 -3.91 0.53 14.21
N LEU A 134 -5.04 -0.17 13.98
CA LEU A 134 -5.83 -0.78 15.05
C LEU A 134 -5.20 -2.08 15.54
N PHE A 135 -4.67 -2.91 14.64
CA PHE A 135 -3.91 -4.09 15.01
C PHE A 135 -2.67 -3.71 15.83
N TYR A 136 -1.93 -2.68 15.44
CA TYR A 136 -0.75 -2.23 16.17
C TYR A 136 -1.07 -1.96 17.65
N LYS A 137 -2.19 -1.27 17.91
CA LYS A 137 -2.65 -1.00 19.28
C LYS A 137 -3.06 -2.28 20.02
N LEU A 138 -3.76 -3.20 19.34
CA LEU A 138 -4.18 -4.46 19.92
C LEU A 138 -2.98 -5.36 20.27
N CYS A 139 -2.06 -5.53 19.32
CA CYS A 139 -0.82 -6.28 19.50
C CYS A 139 -0.04 -5.71 20.67
N ARG A 140 0.23 -4.40 20.72
CA ARG A 140 0.92 -3.76 21.86
C ARG A 140 0.27 -4.07 23.21
N SER A 141 -1.06 -4.08 23.29
CA SER A 141 -1.77 -4.45 24.53
C SER A 141 -1.60 -5.93 24.87
N ASN A 142 -1.61 -6.81 23.87
CA ASN A 142 -1.47 -8.25 24.04
C ASN A 142 -0.02 -8.65 24.37
N SER A 143 1.00 -8.06 23.74
CA SER A 143 2.41 -8.34 24.04
C SER A 143 2.71 -8.04 25.51
N LEU A 144 2.18 -6.94 26.07
CA LEU A 144 2.30 -6.64 27.50
C LEU A 144 1.61 -7.69 28.38
N LYS A 145 0.43 -8.16 27.96
CA LYS A 145 -0.36 -9.17 28.69
C LYS A 145 0.30 -10.56 28.69
N PHE A 146 1.03 -10.89 27.63
CA PHE A 146 1.63 -12.20 27.41
C PHE A 146 3.16 -12.20 27.49
N MET A 147 3.76 -11.13 28.03
CA MET A 147 5.22 -10.96 28.12
C MET A 147 5.97 -12.12 28.80
N GLN A 148 5.32 -12.83 29.72
CA GLN A 148 5.90 -13.98 30.45
C GLN A 148 5.39 -15.34 29.93
N VAL A 149 4.73 -15.36 28.78
CA VAL A 149 4.22 -16.59 28.15
C VAL A 149 5.17 -16.97 27.03
N GLU A 150 5.78 -18.14 27.15
CA GLU A 150 6.44 -18.80 26.02
C GLU A 150 5.39 -19.62 25.25
N PHE A 151 5.29 -19.37 23.96
CA PHE A 151 4.45 -20.15 23.04
C PHE A 151 5.36 -21.16 22.34
N ASP A 152 4.97 -22.43 22.35
CA ASP A 152 5.63 -23.44 21.53
C ASP A 152 5.25 -23.29 20.04
N ASP A 153 5.96 -23.99 19.17
CA ASP A 153 5.79 -23.90 17.71
C ASP A 153 4.35 -24.23 17.28
N ASP A 154 3.67 -25.18 17.93
CA ASP A 154 2.29 -25.56 17.61
C ASP A 154 1.25 -24.48 18.05
N ASN A 155 1.67 -23.58 18.95
CA ASN A 155 0.87 -22.50 19.50
C ASN A 155 1.37 -21.12 19.07
N TYR A 156 2.21 -21.05 18.03
CA TYR A 156 2.78 -19.83 17.48
C TYR A 156 2.68 -19.85 15.96
N MET A 157 2.27 -18.73 15.35
CA MET A 157 2.28 -18.58 13.90
C MET A 157 2.70 -17.16 13.55
N GLU A 158 3.56 -17.04 12.53
CA GLU A 158 4.10 -15.77 12.05
C GLU A 158 4.11 -15.77 10.53
N GLY A 159 3.78 -14.62 9.96
CA GLY A 159 3.87 -14.39 8.51
C GLY A 159 2.61 -13.75 7.95
N TYR A 160 2.39 -14.01 6.66
CA TYR A 160 1.31 -13.42 5.88
C TYR A 160 0.12 -14.38 5.85
N GLY A 161 -0.94 -14.04 6.59
CA GLY A 161 -2.19 -14.80 6.59
C GLY A 161 -3.26 -14.15 5.73
N GLU A 162 -3.84 -14.89 4.79
CA GLU A 162 -5.00 -14.44 4.00
C GLU A 162 -6.27 -14.51 4.85
N VAL A 163 -7.08 -13.45 4.86
CA VAL A 163 -8.37 -13.40 5.54
C VAL A 163 -9.36 -14.30 4.82
N THR A 164 -9.65 -15.47 5.42
CA THR A 164 -10.64 -16.41 4.88
C THR A 164 -12.03 -16.19 5.44
N GLY A 165 -12.15 -15.56 6.61
CA GLY A 165 -13.43 -15.27 7.24
C GLY A 165 -13.35 -14.36 8.46
N ILE A 166 -14.44 -13.64 8.71
CA ILE A 166 -14.63 -12.77 9.87
C ILE A 166 -16.02 -13.02 10.42
N ILE A 167 -16.11 -13.39 11.71
CA ILE A 167 -17.38 -13.58 12.42
C ILE A 167 -17.33 -12.75 13.70
N GLU A 168 -18.06 -11.63 13.70
CA GLU A 168 -18.03 -10.64 14.80
C GLU A 168 -16.62 -10.13 15.11
N ASP A 169 -16.01 -10.62 16.19
CA ASP A 169 -14.68 -10.27 16.70
C ASP A 169 -13.66 -11.41 16.53
N LYS A 170 -13.98 -12.36 15.64
CA LYS A 170 -13.17 -13.55 15.36
C LYS A 170 -12.69 -13.52 13.92
N LEU A 171 -11.38 -13.46 13.78
CA LEU A 171 -10.67 -13.53 12.51
C LEU A 171 -10.21 -14.96 12.23
N TYR A 172 -10.28 -15.35 10.97
CA TYR A 172 -9.76 -16.61 10.45
C TYR A 172 -8.78 -16.30 9.33
N LEU A 173 -7.56 -16.82 9.47
CA LEU A 173 -6.46 -16.62 8.53
C LEU A 173 -6.02 -17.96 7.94
N ASP A 174 -5.53 -17.90 6.71
CA ASP A 174 -4.84 -19.01 6.03
C ASP A 174 -3.39 -18.61 5.80
N TYR A 175 -2.46 -19.27 6.50
CA TYR A 175 -1.02 -19.12 6.36
C TYR A 175 -0.51 -20.18 5.40
N GLU A 176 -0.62 -19.92 4.10
CA GLU A 176 -0.11 -20.81 3.04
C GLU A 176 -0.61 -22.26 3.13
N GLY A 177 -1.88 -22.46 3.47
CA GLY A 177 -2.55 -23.74 3.65
C GLY A 177 -2.87 -24.07 5.12
N GLU A 178 -2.23 -23.39 6.07
CA GLU A 178 -2.48 -23.58 7.49
C GLU A 178 -3.57 -22.62 8.01
N LYS A 179 -4.73 -23.20 8.34
CA LYS A 179 -5.91 -22.45 8.75
C LYS A 179 -5.91 -22.19 10.26
N ILE A 180 -5.74 -20.92 10.61
CA ILE A 180 -5.68 -20.45 12.00
C ILE A 180 -6.95 -19.67 12.36
N GLY A 181 -7.57 -20.03 13.47
CA GLY A 181 -8.69 -19.31 14.04
C GLY A 181 -9.41 -20.08 15.14
N PRO A 182 -10.30 -19.42 15.91
CA PRO A 182 -10.58 -17.99 15.86
C PRO A 182 -9.47 -17.16 16.53
N ILE A 183 -8.96 -16.16 15.82
CA ILE A 183 -8.08 -15.12 16.34
C ILE A 183 -8.94 -14.00 16.92
N ARG A 184 -8.69 -13.64 18.18
CA ARG A 184 -9.44 -12.59 18.87
C ARG A 184 -8.98 -11.20 18.43
N ILE A 185 -9.85 -10.52 17.70
CA ILE A 185 -9.68 -9.12 17.30
C ILE A 185 -10.75 -8.24 17.95
N THR A 186 -10.76 -6.94 17.65
CA THR A 186 -11.84 -6.05 18.07
C THR A 186 -12.90 -5.93 16.98
N LYS A 187 -14.12 -5.56 17.37
CA LYS A 187 -15.17 -5.20 16.39
C LYS A 187 -14.78 -4.02 15.50
N GLU A 188 -13.85 -3.17 15.93
CA GLU A 188 -13.37 -2.06 15.11
C GLU A 188 -12.45 -2.56 14.00
N ILE A 189 -11.52 -3.48 14.31
CA ILE A 189 -10.65 -4.12 13.30
C ILE A 189 -11.51 -4.86 12.28
N ALA A 190 -12.49 -5.64 12.74
CA ALA A 190 -13.38 -6.43 11.89
C ALA A 190 -14.15 -5.60 10.84
N LYS A 191 -14.42 -4.31 11.12
CA LYS A 191 -15.10 -3.41 10.17
C LYS A 191 -14.24 -3.03 8.96
N TYR A 192 -12.92 -3.11 9.09
CA TYR A 192 -11.99 -2.66 8.06
C TYR A 192 -11.33 -3.82 7.32
N LEU A 193 -11.48 -5.06 7.78
CA LEU A 193 -10.98 -6.22 7.05
C LEU A 193 -12.03 -6.76 6.08
N GLY A 194 -11.56 -7.16 4.90
CA GLY A 194 -12.31 -7.90 3.89
C GLY A 194 -11.75 -9.31 3.72
N LYS A 195 -12.57 -10.22 3.20
CA LYS A 195 -12.09 -11.54 2.76
C LYS A 195 -11.11 -11.34 1.58
N GLY A 196 -9.99 -12.06 1.59
CA GLY A 196 -8.91 -11.93 0.60
C GLY A 196 -7.80 -10.96 1.01
N ASP A 197 -8.05 -10.04 1.96
CA ASP A 197 -6.97 -9.22 2.50
C ASP A 197 -5.86 -10.11 3.08
N THR A 198 -4.62 -9.67 3.00
CA THR A 198 -3.49 -10.36 3.64
C THR A 198 -3.02 -9.56 4.83
N VAL A 199 -2.87 -10.20 5.99
CA VAL A 199 -2.36 -9.57 7.21
C VAL A 199 -1.00 -10.16 7.54
N ASN A 200 0.04 -9.34 7.61
CA ASN A 200 1.30 -9.77 8.24
C ASN A 200 1.10 -9.77 9.77
N LEU A 201 0.86 -10.92 10.36
CA LEU A 201 0.43 -11.04 11.76
C LEU A 201 1.16 -12.18 12.46
N VAL A 202 1.70 -11.87 13.64
CA VAL A 202 2.16 -12.87 14.60
C VAL A 202 1.02 -13.16 15.56
N VAL A 203 0.69 -14.44 15.75
CA VAL A 203 -0.34 -14.89 16.67
C VAL A 203 0.17 -15.98 17.61
N GLY A 204 -0.25 -15.89 18.87
CA GLY A 204 0.01 -16.91 19.88
C GLY A 204 -1.29 -17.50 20.43
N ARG A 205 -1.31 -18.82 20.64
CA ARG A 205 -2.46 -19.52 21.19
C ARG A 205 -2.33 -19.68 22.69
N LYS A 206 -3.32 -19.15 23.43
CA LYS A 206 -3.46 -19.40 24.88
C LYS A 206 -4.76 -20.15 25.14
N GLY A 207 -4.64 -21.43 25.48
CA GLY A 207 -5.78 -22.33 25.62
C GLY A 207 -6.48 -22.56 24.28
N LYS A 208 -7.77 -22.22 24.18
CA LYS A 208 -8.59 -22.45 22.97
C LYS A 208 -8.66 -21.25 22.01
N ARG A 209 -7.86 -20.20 22.22
CA ARG A 209 -7.97 -18.93 21.47
C ARG A 209 -6.61 -18.44 21.01
N TRP A 210 -6.57 -17.91 19.80
CA TRP A 210 -5.43 -17.21 19.23
C TRP A 210 -5.51 -15.72 19.51
N PHE A 211 -4.37 -15.08 19.76
CA PHE A 211 -4.26 -13.67 20.07
C PHE A 211 -3.19 -13.03 19.18
N PRO A 212 -3.47 -11.86 18.57
CA PRO A 212 -2.45 -11.05 17.90
C PRO A 212 -1.37 -10.61 18.88
N LEU A 213 -0.09 -10.86 18.55
CA LEU A 213 1.06 -10.51 19.37
C LEU A 213 1.88 -9.38 18.74
N GLU A 214 2.09 -9.45 17.42
CA GLU A 214 2.79 -8.44 16.63
C GLU A 214 2.11 -8.31 15.26
N VAL A 215 2.31 -7.17 14.59
CA VAL A 215 1.72 -6.92 13.28
C VAL A 215 2.69 -6.13 12.40
N GLY A 216 2.76 -6.50 11.13
CA GLY A 216 3.26 -5.65 10.06
C GLY A 216 2.14 -4.81 9.46
N ASN A 217 1.97 -4.89 8.14
CA ASN A 217 0.89 -4.21 7.42
C ASN A 217 -0.25 -5.17 7.05
N VAL A 218 -1.41 -4.58 6.79
CA VAL A 218 -2.54 -5.19 6.08
C VAL A 218 -2.46 -4.80 4.61
N TYR A 219 -2.69 -5.76 3.71
CA TYR A 219 -2.69 -5.59 2.26
C TYR A 219 -4.08 -5.90 1.70
N PRO A 220 -4.58 -5.12 0.75
CA PRO A 220 -5.85 -5.42 0.11
C PRO A 220 -5.73 -6.67 -0.76
N GLY A 221 -6.80 -7.47 -0.79
CA GLY A 221 -6.95 -8.63 -1.67
C GLY A 221 -7.79 -8.40 -2.91
#